data_AF-A0A087TX55-F1
#
_entry.id   AF-A0A087TX55-F1
#
_cell.length_a   1.000
_cell.length_b   1.000
_cell.length_c   1.000
_cell.angle_alpha   90.00
_cell.angle_beta   90.00
_cell.angle_gamma   90.00
#
_symmetry.space_group_name_H-M   'P 1'
#
loop_
_entity.id
_entity.type
_entity.pdbx_description
1 polymer ?
#
loop_
_entity_poly.entity_id
_entity_poly.type
_entity_poly.pdbx_seq_one_letter_code
_entity_poly.pdbx_strand_id
1 'polypeptide(L)'
;MKLMKFAWPCLLPKSCVDPAAKYHGHLLLAIIIAKFSIHRKIVLQVFHSLLKAHATEVRGIVRQALKILTPKIPERMDDNNNMLMHWTKKIIVEEGHSISQLVHILNLLVDHYKVYYPVRHQMIHYIITSADQLAFRGNAHLEHKQLAVDLTEIIIKWEIMRLQEQQKLPPGINPIEMSDIFERKSKLPLPNFRERIQPIEHHIERLFEASRINVQPDLPENRR
;
A
#
# COMPACT_ATOMS: atom_id res chain seq x y z
N MET A 1 -8.03 -22.28 -23.36
CA MET A 1 -7.93 -22.78 -21.97
C MET A 1 -6.83 -23.85 -21.76
N LYS A 2 -5.68 -23.79 -22.49
CA LYS A 2 -4.54 -24.70 -22.27
C LYS A 2 -3.43 -24.11 -21.37
N LEU A 3 -3.34 -22.78 -21.24
CA LEU A 3 -2.34 -22.11 -20.38
C LEU A 3 -2.48 -22.43 -18.89
N MET A 4 -3.71 -22.62 -18.38
CA MET A 4 -3.91 -22.96 -16.97
C MET A 4 -3.32 -24.33 -16.59
N LYS A 5 -3.20 -25.26 -17.55
CA LYS A 5 -2.56 -26.56 -17.31
C LYS A 5 -1.05 -26.41 -17.09
N PHE A 6 -0.39 -25.46 -17.78
CA PHE A 6 1.04 -25.18 -17.60
C PHE A 6 1.35 -24.49 -16.28
N ALA A 7 0.43 -23.68 -15.77
CA ALA A 7 0.62 -22.98 -14.50
C ALA A 7 0.16 -23.78 -13.27
N TRP A 8 -0.58 -24.88 -13.48
CA TRP A 8 -1.11 -25.74 -12.42
C TRP A 8 -0.04 -26.26 -11.44
N PRO A 9 1.15 -26.72 -11.89
CA PRO A 9 2.19 -27.18 -10.97
C PRO A 9 2.62 -26.11 -9.96
N CYS A 10 2.56 -24.83 -10.31
CA CYS A 10 2.95 -23.73 -9.43
C CYS A 10 1.94 -23.48 -8.29
N LEU A 11 0.71 -23.98 -8.44
CA LEU A 11 -0.34 -23.91 -7.41
C LEU A 11 -0.24 -25.06 -6.41
N LEU A 12 0.55 -26.09 -6.69
CA LEU A 12 0.68 -27.25 -5.81
C LEU A 12 1.58 -26.92 -4.60
N PRO A 13 1.16 -27.23 -3.36
CA PRO A 13 1.95 -26.97 -2.16
C PRO A 13 3.31 -27.67 -2.13
N LYS A 14 3.43 -28.82 -2.81
CA LYS A 14 4.63 -29.67 -2.90
C LYS A 14 5.17 -29.75 -4.33
N SER A 15 5.20 -28.64 -5.05
CA SER A 15 5.86 -28.60 -6.36
C SER A 15 7.38 -28.63 -6.15
N CYS A 16 8.07 -29.68 -6.63
CA CYS A 16 9.55 -29.76 -6.70
C CYS A 16 10.08 -28.86 -7.84
N VAL A 17 9.56 -27.64 -7.91
CA VAL A 17 9.91 -26.64 -8.90
C VAL A 17 10.74 -25.60 -8.16
N ASP A 18 11.87 -25.21 -8.73
CA ASP A 18 12.71 -24.19 -8.13
C ASP A 18 11.91 -22.88 -7.88
N PRO A 19 12.26 -22.09 -6.86
CA PRO A 19 11.51 -20.88 -6.51
C PRO A 19 11.31 -19.92 -7.70
N ALA A 20 12.29 -19.79 -8.59
CA ALA A 20 12.19 -18.92 -9.75
C ALA A 20 11.09 -19.39 -10.70
N ALA A 21 11.09 -20.66 -11.12
CA ALA A 21 10.06 -21.19 -12.00
C ALA A 21 8.65 -21.13 -11.36
N LYS A 22 8.54 -21.37 -10.04
CA LYS A 22 7.27 -21.21 -9.31
C LYS A 22 6.70 -19.79 -9.44
N TYR A 23 7.49 -18.75 -9.19
CA TYR A 23 6.98 -17.37 -9.21
C TYR A 23 6.84 -16.78 -10.63
N HIS A 24 7.60 -17.28 -11.61
CA HIS A 24 7.29 -17.03 -13.02
C HIS A 24 5.91 -17.58 -13.41
N GLY A 25 5.56 -18.77 -12.91
CA GLY A 25 4.20 -19.30 -13.04
C GLY A 25 3.14 -18.43 -12.37
N HIS A 26 3.42 -17.87 -11.19
CA HIS A 26 2.49 -16.93 -10.52
C HIS A 26 2.33 -15.62 -11.29
N LEU A 27 3.40 -15.09 -11.89
CA LEU A 27 3.31 -13.93 -12.78
C LEU A 27 2.42 -14.22 -13.99
N LEU A 28 2.62 -15.38 -14.64
CA LEU A 28 1.76 -15.79 -15.75
C LEU A 28 0.30 -15.89 -15.31
N LEU A 29 0.04 -16.48 -14.14
CA LEU A 29 -1.32 -16.55 -13.58
C LEU A 29 -1.91 -15.17 -13.31
N ALA A 30 -1.14 -14.23 -12.76
CA ALA A 30 -1.59 -12.85 -12.55
C ALA A 30 -2.00 -12.19 -13.87
N ILE A 31 -1.22 -12.37 -14.95
CA ILE A 31 -1.55 -11.87 -16.29
C ILE A 31 -2.83 -12.52 -16.84
N ILE A 32 -2.99 -13.83 -16.67
CA ILE A 32 -4.19 -14.55 -17.11
C ILE A 32 -5.42 -14.09 -16.32
N ILE A 33 -5.29 -13.95 -14.99
CA ILE A 33 -6.36 -13.44 -14.13
C ILE A 33 -6.77 -12.05 -14.59
N ALA A 34 -5.82 -11.16 -14.92
CA ALA A 34 -6.14 -9.82 -15.40
C ALA A 34 -6.97 -9.80 -16.70
N LYS A 35 -6.83 -10.81 -17.57
CA LYS A 35 -7.48 -10.86 -18.90
C LYS A 35 -8.73 -11.74 -18.98
N PHE A 36 -8.85 -12.76 -18.13
CA PHE A 36 -9.91 -13.76 -18.23
C PHE A 36 -10.69 -13.88 -16.93
N SER A 37 -11.96 -14.29 -17.02
CA SER A 37 -12.75 -14.65 -15.85
C SER A 37 -12.21 -15.94 -15.23
N ILE A 38 -11.60 -15.83 -14.05
CA ILE A 38 -10.97 -16.93 -13.31
C ILE A 38 -11.70 -17.10 -11.99
N HIS A 39 -11.90 -18.36 -11.60
CA HIS A 39 -12.60 -18.71 -10.36
C HIS A 39 -11.90 -18.12 -9.12
N ARG A 40 -12.69 -17.51 -8.23
CA ARG A 40 -12.25 -16.80 -7.01
C ARG A 40 -11.20 -17.54 -6.19
N LYS A 41 -11.40 -18.84 -5.96
CA LYS A 41 -10.46 -19.68 -5.19
C LYS A 41 -9.04 -19.65 -5.75
N ILE A 42 -8.88 -19.69 -7.08
CA ILE A 42 -7.56 -19.66 -7.73
C ILE A 42 -6.94 -18.28 -7.57
N VAL A 43 -7.73 -17.21 -7.76
CA VAL A 43 -7.28 -15.83 -7.59
C VAL A 43 -6.72 -15.62 -6.17
N LEU A 44 -7.45 -16.05 -5.14
CA LEU A 44 -7.03 -15.96 -3.75
C LEU A 44 -5.78 -16.79 -3.46
N GLN A 45 -5.69 -17.99 -4.01
CA GLN A 45 -4.53 -18.85 -3.82
C GLN A 45 -3.25 -18.22 -4.37
N VAL A 46 -3.31 -17.67 -5.59
CA VAL A 46 -2.18 -16.96 -6.22
C VAL A 46 -1.83 -15.73 -5.41
N PHE A 47 -2.82 -14.91 -5.04
CA PHE A 47 -2.61 -13.70 -4.26
C PHE A 47 -1.94 -14.01 -2.91
N HIS A 48 -2.51 -14.93 -2.13
CA HIS A 48 -1.96 -15.34 -0.84
C HIS A 48 -0.55 -15.92 -0.95
N SER A 49 -0.26 -16.72 -1.99
CA SER A 49 1.10 -17.22 -2.22
C SER A 49 2.10 -16.10 -2.53
N LEU A 50 1.68 -15.04 -3.23
CA LEU A 50 2.52 -13.87 -3.50
C LEU A 50 2.73 -13.01 -2.26
N LEU A 51 1.71 -12.89 -1.39
CA LEU A 51 1.85 -12.17 -0.12
C LEU A 51 2.90 -12.80 0.79
N LYS A 52 3.05 -14.14 0.80
CA LYS A 52 4.06 -14.82 1.62
C LYS A 52 5.46 -14.88 1.00
N ALA A 53 5.60 -14.46 -0.26
CA ALA A 53 6.83 -14.61 -1.03
C ALA A 53 7.83 -13.48 -0.79
N HIS A 54 8.41 -13.42 0.42
CA HIS A 54 9.32 -12.35 0.85
C HIS A 54 10.81 -12.63 0.58
N ALA A 55 11.16 -13.77 -0.01
CA ALA A 55 12.55 -14.13 -0.33
C ALA A 55 13.18 -13.16 -1.35
N THR A 56 14.41 -12.72 -1.08
CA THR A 56 15.09 -11.67 -1.87
C THR A 56 15.29 -12.04 -3.33
N GLU A 57 15.62 -13.30 -3.61
CA GLU A 57 15.86 -13.86 -4.95
C GLU A 57 14.68 -13.72 -5.91
N VAL A 58 13.44 -13.73 -5.41
CA VAL A 58 12.21 -13.72 -6.22
C VAL A 58 11.43 -12.42 -6.09
N ARG A 59 11.92 -11.47 -5.27
CA ARG A 59 11.21 -10.22 -4.95
C ARG A 59 10.83 -9.42 -6.19
N GLY A 60 11.72 -9.35 -7.18
CA GLY A 60 11.47 -8.62 -8.43
C GLY A 60 10.25 -9.16 -9.18
N ILE A 61 10.17 -10.48 -9.35
CA ILE A 61 9.07 -11.11 -10.07
C ILE A 61 7.76 -11.11 -9.27
N VAL A 62 7.86 -11.30 -7.96
CA VAL A 62 6.70 -11.24 -7.06
C VAL A 62 6.08 -9.85 -7.08
N ARG A 63 6.90 -8.79 -7.00
CA ARG A 63 6.43 -7.40 -7.13
C ARG A 63 5.73 -7.16 -8.47
N GLN A 64 6.29 -7.66 -9.57
CA GLN A 64 5.65 -7.53 -10.89
C GLN A 64 4.28 -8.24 -10.92
N ALA A 65 4.18 -9.44 -10.35
CA ALA A 65 2.92 -10.19 -10.30
C ALA A 65 1.87 -9.47 -9.43
N LEU A 66 2.27 -8.98 -8.25
CA LEU A 66 1.40 -8.20 -7.36
C LEU A 66 0.96 -6.89 -8.03
N LYS A 67 1.84 -6.23 -8.79
CA LYS A 67 1.51 -5.00 -9.53
C LYS A 67 0.31 -5.18 -10.45
N ILE A 68 0.25 -6.34 -11.10
CA ILE A 68 -0.83 -6.70 -12.03
C ILE A 68 -2.06 -7.20 -11.28
N LEU A 69 -1.88 -8.04 -10.26
CA LEU A 69 -2.96 -8.76 -9.60
C LEU A 69 -3.72 -7.91 -8.59
N THR A 70 -3.03 -7.12 -7.77
CA THR A 70 -3.62 -6.34 -6.67
C THR A 70 -4.80 -5.45 -7.11
N PRO A 71 -4.71 -4.61 -8.16
CA PRO A 71 -5.85 -3.80 -8.60
C PRO A 71 -7.01 -4.63 -9.14
N LYS A 72 -6.78 -5.90 -9.49
CA LYS A 72 -7.81 -6.83 -9.97
C LYS A 72 -8.50 -7.59 -8.85
N ILE A 73 -7.95 -7.61 -7.64
CA ILE A 73 -8.60 -8.29 -6.50
C ILE A 73 -10.00 -7.72 -6.24
N PRO A 74 -10.22 -6.40 -6.10
CA PRO A 74 -11.55 -5.87 -5.80
C PRO A 74 -12.56 -6.11 -6.92
N GLU A 75 -12.12 -6.16 -8.18
CA GLU A 75 -12.98 -6.45 -9.34
C GLU A 75 -13.41 -7.93 -9.40
N ARG A 76 -12.67 -8.83 -8.74
CA ARG A 76 -12.89 -10.29 -8.80
C ARG A 76 -13.49 -10.88 -7.53
N MET A 77 -13.82 -10.03 -6.56
CA MET A 77 -14.41 -10.43 -5.29
C MET A 77 -15.74 -9.71 -5.11
N ASP A 78 -16.75 -10.42 -4.65
CA ASP A 78 -18.09 -9.86 -4.41
C ASP A 78 -18.12 -8.92 -3.18
N ASP A 79 -17.06 -8.94 -2.35
CA ASP A 79 -16.93 -8.15 -1.12
C ASP A 79 -16.05 -6.90 -1.29
N ASN A 80 -15.89 -6.40 -2.52
CA ASN A 80 -15.10 -5.21 -2.86
C ASN A 80 -13.65 -5.32 -2.35
N ASN A 81 -13.17 -4.30 -1.63
CA ASN A 81 -11.81 -4.22 -1.10
C ASN A 81 -11.62 -4.98 0.23
N ASN A 82 -12.67 -5.57 0.80
CA ASN A 82 -12.59 -6.20 2.12
C ASN A 82 -11.71 -7.44 2.13
N MET A 83 -11.76 -8.28 1.09
CA MET A 83 -10.89 -9.45 0.98
C MET A 83 -9.41 -9.06 0.83
N LEU A 84 -9.14 -8.00 0.04
CA LEU A 84 -7.80 -7.44 -0.11
C LEU A 84 -7.25 -6.99 1.24
N MET A 85 -8.05 -6.22 1.98
CA MET A 85 -7.74 -5.76 3.34
C MET A 85 -7.51 -6.94 4.28
N HIS A 86 -8.44 -7.90 4.31
CA HIS A 86 -8.41 -9.04 5.22
C HIS A 86 -7.10 -9.82 5.10
N TRP A 87 -6.70 -10.22 3.89
CA TRP A 87 -5.47 -10.98 3.70
C TRP A 87 -4.22 -10.15 3.98
N THR A 88 -4.22 -8.86 3.63
CA THR A 88 -3.08 -7.97 3.90
C THR A 88 -2.88 -7.79 5.41
N LYS A 89 -3.96 -7.44 6.13
CA LYS A 89 -4.00 -7.35 7.59
C LYS A 89 -3.59 -8.66 8.24
N LYS A 90 -4.09 -9.79 7.74
CA LYS A 90 -3.77 -11.11 8.28
C LYS A 90 -2.27 -11.38 8.27
N ILE A 91 -1.58 -11.09 7.17
CA ILE A 91 -0.13 -11.28 7.10
C ILE A 91 0.62 -10.32 8.04
N ILE A 92 0.19 -9.05 8.15
CA ILE A 92 0.80 -8.10 9.09
C ILE A 92 0.68 -8.60 10.54
N VAL A 93 -0.49 -9.12 10.93
CA VAL A 93 -0.75 -9.55 12.30
C VAL A 93 -0.10 -10.91 12.62
N GLU A 94 -0.26 -11.90 11.73
CA GLU A 94 0.17 -13.28 12.00
C GLU A 94 1.65 -13.51 11.67
N GLU A 95 2.20 -12.81 10.67
CA GLU A 95 3.56 -13.05 10.16
C GLU A 95 4.48 -11.81 10.26
N GLY A 96 3.97 -10.69 10.81
CA GLY A 96 4.73 -9.43 10.97
C GLY A 96 5.85 -9.47 12.01
N HIS A 97 6.03 -10.60 12.71
CA HIS A 97 7.20 -10.83 13.56
C HIS A 97 8.50 -10.89 12.74
N SER A 98 8.43 -11.38 11.51
CA SER A 98 9.55 -11.36 10.56
C SER A 98 9.61 -10.00 9.88
N ILE A 99 10.72 -9.27 10.08
CA ILE A 99 10.92 -7.95 9.45
C ILE A 99 10.89 -8.06 7.93
N SER A 100 11.45 -9.12 7.34
CA SER A 100 11.46 -9.31 5.88
C SER A 100 10.04 -9.47 5.32
N GLN A 101 9.19 -10.25 5.99
CA GLN A 101 7.79 -10.42 5.63
C GLN A 101 6.98 -9.14 5.84
N LEU A 102 7.23 -8.42 6.94
CA LEU A 102 6.61 -7.13 7.23
C LEU A 102 6.96 -6.09 6.15
N VAL A 103 8.24 -5.92 5.84
CA VAL A 103 8.73 -5.03 4.77
C VAL A 103 8.11 -5.38 3.43
N HIS A 104 7.99 -6.67 3.09
CA HIS A 104 7.38 -7.12 1.83
C HIS A 104 5.92 -6.65 1.69
N ILE A 105 5.10 -6.85 2.73
CA ILE A 105 3.68 -6.46 2.71
C ILE A 105 3.49 -4.94 2.77
N LEU A 106 4.32 -4.23 3.53
CA LEU A 106 4.24 -2.77 3.61
C LEU A 106 4.61 -2.12 2.28
N ASN A 107 5.58 -2.67 1.54
CA ASN A 107 5.88 -2.23 0.19
C ASN A 107 4.70 -2.44 -0.77
N LEU A 108 3.97 -3.56 -0.65
CA LEU A 108 2.74 -3.76 -1.42
C LEU A 108 1.71 -2.64 -1.14
N LEU A 109 1.56 -2.23 0.13
CA LEU A 109 0.67 -1.12 0.50
C LEU A 109 1.13 0.20 -0.13
N VAL A 110 2.43 0.51 -0.10
CA VAL A 110 3.01 1.70 -0.75
C VAL A 110 2.72 1.70 -2.24
N ASP A 111 3.03 0.60 -2.94
CA ASP A 111 2.87 0.48 -4.39
C ASP A 111 1.40 0.58 -4.83
N HIS A 112 0.45 0.23 -3.96
CA HIS A 112 -0.98 0.13 -4.29
C HIS A 112 -1.89 0.98 -3.40
N TYR A 113 -1.37 2.07 -2.81
CA TYR A 113 -2.11 2.88 -1.82
C TYR A 113 -3.51 3.32 -2.28
N LYS A 114 -3.70 3.60 -3.58
CA LYS A 114 -5.02 3.97 -4.15
C LYS A 114 -6.04 2.83 -4.06
N VAL A 115 -5.61 1.58 -4.26
CA VAL A 115 -6.49 0.40 -4.18
C VAL A 115 -6.94 0.16 -2.73
N TYR A 116 -6.07 0.47 -1.76
CA TYR A 116 -6.39 0.35 -0.33
C TYR A 116 -7.14 1.56 0.24
N TYR A 117 -7.30 2.66 -0.50
CA TYR A 117 -7.97 3.87 -0.02
C TYR A 117 -9.41 3.64 0.49
N PRO A 118 -10.26 2.81 -0.16
CA PRO A 118 -11.62 2.54 0.34
C PRO A 118 -11.66 1.84 1.69
N VAL A 119 -10.58 1.17 2.09
CA VAL A 119 -10.44 0.45 3.37
C VAL A 119 -9.46 1.14 4.33
N ARG A 120 -9.07 2.39 4.05
CA ARG A 120 -8.07 3.17 4.79
C ARG A 120 -8.27 3.16 6.30
N HIS A 121 -9.51 3.37 6.77
CA HIS A 121 -9.81 3.48 8.20
C HIS A 121 -9.46 2.20 8.96
N GLN A 122 -9.64 1.04 8.33
CA GLN A 122 -9.31 -0.26 8.93
C GLN A 122 -7.81 -0.56 8.86
N MET A 123 -7.07 0.08 7.96
CA MET A 123 -5.64 -0.16 7.71
C MET A 123 -4.72 0.81 8.46
N ILE A 124 -5.15 2.05 8.72
CA ILE A 124 -4.32 3.12 9.31
C ILE A 124 -3.64 2.67 10.60
N HIS A 125 -4.35 2.03 11.52
CA HIS A 125 -3.77 1.56 12.78
C HIS A 125 -2.60 0.61 12.54
N TYR A 126 -2.77 -0.37 11.64
CA TYR A 126 -1.71 -1.33 11.29
C TYR A 126 -0.52 -0.66 10.61
N ILE A 127 -0.76 0.35 9.77
CA ILE A 127 0.30 1.12 9.11
C ILE A 127 1.12 1.90 10.13
N ILE A 128 0.46 2.60 11.06
CA ILE A 128 1.13 3.39 12.10
C ILE A 128 1.98 2.48 12.99
N THR A 129 1.40 1.39 13.52
CA THR A 129 2.13 0.44 14.37
C THR A 129 3.34 -0.16 13.64
N SER A 130 3.17 -0.48 12.35
CA SER A 130 4.26 -1.05 11.56
C SER A 130 5.35 -0.01 11.23
N ALA A 131 4.98 1.23 10.96
CA ALA A 131 5.92 2.31 10.70
C ALA A 131 6.76 2.62 11.94
N ASP A 132 6.14 2.68 13.13
CA ASP A 132 6.82 2.82 14.41
C ASP A 132 7.82 1.67 14.65
N GLN A 133 7.35 0.44 14.43
CA GLN A 133 8.19 -0.75 14.52
C GLN A 133 9.41 -0.69 13.58
N LEU A 134 9.26 -0.19 12.35
CA LEU A 134 10.38 -0.06 11.40
C LEU A 134 11.32 1.10 11.73
N ALA A 135 10.82 2.20 12.26
CA ALA A 135 11.59 3.41 12.54
C ALA A 135 12.44 3.29 13.81
N PHE A 136 11.92 2.64 14.86
CA PHE A 136 12.49 2.69 16.21
C PHE A 136 12.96 1.35 16.77
N ARG A 137 12.80 0.23 16.04
CA ARG A 137 13.46 -1.02 16.44
C ARG A 137 14.98 -0.82 16.44
N GLY A 138 15.65 -1.31 17.50
CA GLY A 138 17.10 -1.26 17.62
C GLY A 138 17.78 -1.81 16.37
N ASN A 139 18.75 -1.07 15.83
CA ASN A 139 19.42 -1.33 14.54
C ASN A 139 18.55 -1.17 13.29
N ALA A 140 17.55 -0.30 13.28
CA ALA A 140 16.79 0.03 12.07
C ALA A 140 17.71 0.55 10.94
N HIS A 141 17.89 -0.27 9.91
CA HIS A 141 18.58 0.09 8.67
C HIS A 141 17.91 1.29 7.99
N LEU A 142 18.69 2.04 7.21
CA LEU A 142 18.21 3.21 6.48
C LEU A 142 16.99 2.88 5.59
N GLU A 143 16.98 1.71 4.95
CA GLU A 143 15.87 1.25 4.11
C GLU A 143 14.56 1.09 4.89
N HIS A 144 14.61 0.61 6.14
CA HIS A 144 13.42 0.47 6.97
C HIS A 144 12.86 1.82 7.40
N LYS A 145 13.75 2.77 7.71
CA LYS A 145 13.38 4.16 8.03
C LYS A 145 12.77 4.85 6.81
N GLN A 146 13.32 4.62 5.62
CA GLN A 146 12.73 5.12 4.37
C GLN A 146 11.32 4.56 4.17
N LEU A 147 11.13 3.25 4.36
CA LEU A 147 9.80 2.65 4.24
C LEU A 147 8.81 3.19 5.29
N ALA A 148 9.24 3.47 6.52
CA ALA A 148 8.39 4.11 7.52
C ALA A 148 7.94 5.53 7.09
N VAL A 149 8.83 6.28 6.43
CA VAL A 149 8.48 7.58 5.82
C VAL A 149 7.48 7.40 4.68
N ASP A 150 7.71 6.44 3.78
CA ASP A 150 6.80 6.15 2.66
C ASP A 150 5.39 5.76 3.17
N LEU A 151 5.31 5.02 4.27
CA LEU A 151 4.03 4.69 4.93
C LEU A 151 3.33 5.92 5.52
N THR A 152 4.10 6.83 6.13
CA THR A 152 3.57 8.11 6.61
C THR A 152 3.05 8.96 5.46
N GLU A 153 3.76 8.96 4.33
CA GLU A 153 3.33 9.61 3.09
C GLU A 153 2.00 9.04 2.56
N ILE A 154 1.77 7.73 2.63
CA ILE A 154 0.47 7.14 2.27
C ILE A 154 -0.66 7.72 3.12
N ILE A 155 -0.47 7.83 4.43
CA ILE A 155 -1.50 8.36 5.34
C ILE A 155 -1.85 9.80 4.93
N ILE A 156 -0.84 10.63 4.63
CA ILE A 156 -1.03 12.00 4.15
C ILE A 156 -1.74 12.00 2.78
N LYS A 157 -1.34 11.13 1.85
CA LYS A 157 -2.01 10.98 0.54
C LYS A 157 -3.49 10.63 0.70
N TRP A 158 -3.82 9.70 1.59
CA TRP A 158 -5.20 9.36 1.90
C TRP A 158 -5.97 10.52 2.52
N GLU A 159 -5.33 11.32 3.38
CA GLU A 159 -5.92 12.52 3.95
C GLU A 159 -6.30 13.55 2.88
N ILE A 160 -5.37 13.81 1.96
CA ILE A 160 -5.57 14.71 0.82
C ILE A 160 -6.71 14.19 -0.07
N MET A 161 -6.71 12.90 -0.41
CA MET A 161 -7.79 12.28 -1.19
C MET A 161 -9.16 12.43 -0.51
N ARG A 162 -9.22 12.28 0.82
CA ARG A 162 -10.47 12.49 1.58
C ARG A 162 -10.96 13.94 1.50
N LEU A 163 -10.06 14.91 1.63
CA LEU A 163 -10.41 16.33 1.50
C LEU A 163 -10.91 16.69 0.09
N GLN A 164 -10.35 16.05 -0.94
CA GLN A 164 -10.81 16.18 -2.33
C GLN A 164 -12.24 15.66 -2.49
N GLU A 165 -12.53 14.47 -1.96
CA GLU A 165 -13.88 13.89 -1.99
C GLU A 165 -14.92 14.76 -1.27
N GLN A 166 -14.48 15.52 -0.27
CA GLN A 166 -15.35 16.41 0.53
C GLN A 166 -15.45 17.85 -0.01
N GLN A 167 -14.80 18.19 -1.14
CA GLN A 167 -14.71 19.57 -1.69
C GLN A 167 -14.28 20.64 -0.66
N LYS A 168 -13.45 20.28 0.33
CA LYS A 168 -12.95 21.19 1.39
C LYS A 168 -11.55 21.75 1.11
N LEU A 169 -11.05 21.70 -0.13
CA LEU A 169 -9.74 22.26 -0.46
C LEU A 169 -9.86 23.79 -0.67
N PRO A 170 -9.06 24.62 0.03
CA PRO A 170 -8.99 26.04 -0.29
C PRO A 170 -8.50 26.25 -1.73
N PRO A 171 -9.07 27.20 -2.49
CA PRO A 171 -8.66 27.47 -3.87
C PRO A 171 -7.19 27.91 -3.89
N GLY A 172 -6.35 27.14 -4.58
CA GLY A 172 -4.90 27.43 -4.72
C GLY A 172 -3.97 26.23 -4.54
N ILE A 173 -4.48 25.10 -4.06
CA ILE A 173 -3.71 23.84 -3.98
C ILE A 173 -4.14 22.94 -5.15
N ASN A 174 -3.30 22.85 -6.18
CA ASN A 174 -3.60 22.03 -7.36
C ASN A 174 -3.16 20.56 -7.12
N PRO A 175 -4.08 19.58 -7.12
CA PRO A 175 -3.78 18.18 -6.79
C PRO A 175 -2.72 17.50 -7.65
N ILE A 176 -2.70 17.84 -8.94
CA ILE A 176 -1.80 17.27 -9.94
C ILE A 176 -0.38 17.74 -9.68
N GLU A 177 -0.20 19.03 -9.33
CA GLU A 177 1.10 19.56 -8.92
C GLU A 177 1.60 18.91 -7.64
N MET A 178 0.75 18.63 -6.66
CA MET A 178 1.20 18.06 -5.39
C MET A 178 1.62 16.58 -5.52
N SER A 179 0.86 15.79 -6.28
CA SER A 179 1.28 14.42 -6.64
C SER A 179 2.53 14.43 -7.52
N ASP A 180 2.62 15.36 -8.49
CA ASP A 180 3.78 15.50 -9.37
C ASP A 180 5.02 16.00 -8.62
N ILE A 181 4.88 16.88 -7.62
CA ILE A 181 5.99 17.35 -6.79
C ILE A 181 6.54 16.19 -5.95
N PHE A 182 5.66 15.40 -5.32
CA PHE A 182 6.09 14.23 -4.57
C PHE A 182 6.72 13.16 -5.49
N GLU A 183 6.14 12.93 -6.66
CA GLU A 183 6.59 11.94 -7.64
C GLU A 183 7.84 12.38 -8.43
N ARG A 184 8.07 13.69 -8.60
CA ARG A 184 9.33 14.27 -9.08
C ARG A 184 10.40 14.17 -7.99
N LYS A 185 10.09 14.52 -6.73
CA LYS A 185 11.05 14.44 -5.61
C LYS A 185 11.46 13.01 -5.24
N SER A 186 10.60 12.02 -5.47
CA SER A 186 10.95 10.60 -5.26
C SER A 186 11.95 10.06 -6.28
N LYS A 187 12.08 10.70 -7.45
CA LYS A 187 12.99 10.30 -8.55
C LYS A 187 14.36 10.98 -8.56
N LEU A 188 14.61 11.99 -7.70
CA LEU A 188 15.95 12.58 -7.53
C LEU A 188 16.86 11.66 -6.67
N PRO A 189 18.18 11.57 -6.97
CA PRO A 189 19.12 10.89 -6.09
C PRO A 189 19.12 11.57 -4.72
N LEU A 190 19.06 10.75 -3.67
CA LEU A 190 18.78 11.15 -2.28
C LEU A 190 19.73 12.25 -1.76
N PRO A 191 19.24 13.45 -1.44
CA PRO A 191 19.84 14.30 -0.41
C PRO A 191 19.36 13.84 0.98
N ASN A 192 20.10 14.23 2.01
CA ASN A 192 19.92 13.81 3.40
C ASN A 192 18.46 13.81 3.90
N PHE A 193 18.09 12.76 4.65
CA PHE A 193 16.81 12.54 5.35
C PHE A 193 16.17 13.81 5.95
N ARG A 194 16.99 14.74 6.46
CA ARG A 194 16.57 16.02 7.04
C ARG A 194 15.86 16.96 6.04
N GLU A 195 16.24 16.93 4.77
CA GLU A 195 15.65 17.79 3.72
C GLU A 195 14.31 17.24 3.19
N ARG A 196 14.04 15.94 3.38
CA ARG A 196 12.73 15.33 3.04
C ARG A 196 11.65 15.65 4.07
N ILE A 197 12.03 15.91 5.34
CA ILE A 197 11.09 16.14 6.45
C ILE A 197 10.62 17.60 6.52
N GLN A 198 11.48 18.58 6.20
CA GLN A 198 11.15 20.01 6.29
C GLN A 198 9.87 20.43 5.54
N PRO A 199 9.61 19.98 4.29
CA PRO A 199 8.38 20.34 3.59
C PRO A 199 7.14 19.68 4.21
N ILE A 200 7.29 18.49 4.80
CA ILE A 200 6.22 17.73 5.43
C ILE A 200 5.82 18.38 6.75
N GLU A 201 6.79 18.81 7.58
CA GLU A 201 6.52 19.54 8.83
C GLU A 201 5.73 20.82 8.56
N HIS A 202 6.19 21.66 7.62
CA HIS A 202 5.51 22.91 7.29
C HIS A 202 4.11 22.72 6.67
N HIS A 203 3.85 21.58 6.02
CA HIS A 203 2.53 21.27 5.46
C HIS A 203 1.61 20.61 6.49
N ILE A 204 2.15 19.79 7.39
CA ILE A 204 1.45 19.25 8.57
C ILE A 204 1.01 20.41 9.46
N GLU A 205 1.88 21.38 9.75
CA GLU A 205 1.53 22.60 10.47
C GLU A 205 0.37 23.34 9.79
N ARG A 206 0.43 23.53 8.47
CA ARG A 206 -0.68 24.17 7.73
C ARG A 206 -1.99 23.37 7.74
N LEU A 207 -1.93 22.04 7.71
CA LEU A 207 -3.12 21.17 7.84
C LEU A 207 -3.69 21.19 9.26
N PHE A 208 -2.84 21.25 10.29
CA PHE A 208 -3.25 21.44 11.68
C PHE A 208 -3.83 22.84 11.92
N GLU A 209 -3.27 23.88 11.32
CA GLU A 209 -3.79 25.25 11.40
C GLU A 209 -5.16 25.35 10.71
N ALA A 210 -5.30 24.77 9.51
CA ALA A 210 -6.55 24.76 8.75
C ALA A 210 -7.67 23.94 9.44
N SER A 211 -7.31 22.90 10.20
CA SER A 211 -8.28 22.15 11.00
C SER A 211 -8.66 22.84 12.31
N ARG A 212 -7.76 23.61 12.94
CA ARG A 212 -8.06 24.48 14.09
C ARG A 212 -9.05 25.61 13.75
N ILE A 213 -8.92 26.22 12.57
CA ILE A 213 -9.80 27.32 12.11
C ILE A 213 -11.25 26.83 11.91
N ASN A 214 -11.48 25.54 11.69
CA ASN A 214 -12.81 24.95 11.50
C ASN A 214 -13.52 24.53 12.81
N VAL A 215 -12.94 24.81 13.99
CA VAL A 215 -13.51 24.47 15.32
C VAL A 215 -13.79 25.73 16.13
N GLN A 216 -14.31 26.78 15.49
CA GLN A 216 -14.89 27.92 16.19
C GLN A 216 -16.41 27.80 16.12
N PRO A 217 -17.11 27.42 17.21
CA PRO A 217 -18.56 27.39 17.20
C PRO A 217 -19.07 28.83 17.10
N ASP A 218 -19.88 29.12 16.09
CA ASP A 218 -20.68 30.34 15.99
C ASP A 218 -21.45 30.53 17.30
N LEU A 219 -21.03 31.49 18.11
CA LEU A 219 -21.83 32.02 19.20
C LEU A 219 -22.92 32.89 18.56
N PRO A 220 -24.22 32.57 18.68
CA PRO A 220 -25.25 33.49 18.24
C PRO A 220 -25.23 34.73 19.14
N GLU A 221 -24.93 35.86 18.52
CA GLU A 221 -25.06 37.18 19.09
C GLU A 221 -26.50 37.42 19.57
N ASN A 222 -26.55 37.90 20.81
CA ASN A 222 -27.70 38.34 21.57
C ASN A 222 -28.74 39.12 20.74
N ARG A 223 -30.02 38.74 20.83
CA ARG A 223 -31.14 39.61 20.47
C ARG A 223 -32.21 39.57 21.55
N ARG A 224 -32.13 40.60 22.40
CA ARG A 224 -33.18 41.31 23.18
C ARG A 224 -34.28 40.50 23.85
#